data_AF-A0A3N0Z8G2-F1
#
_entry.id   AF-A0A3N0Z8G2-F1
#
_cell.length_a   1.000
_cell.length_b   1.000
_cell.length_c   1.000
_cell.angle_alpha   90.00
_cell.angle_beta   90.00
_cell.angle_gamma   90.00
#
_symmetry.space_group_name_H-M   'P 1'
#
loop_
_entity.id
_entity.type
_entity.pdbx_description
1 polymer ?
#
loop_
_entity_poly.entity_id
_entity_poly.type
_entity_poly.pdbx_seq_one_letter_code
_entity_poly.pdbx_strand_id
1 'polypeptide(L)'
;MGKRVDLIEFDKGQTVMARRLGQSISKTAALVRCSRSAVVSNYQKWPKEGAVVNWRQGHGRPRLIDARGERRLARVVRSNRQATVAQIAQEVNAGSDRKVSEYTEHHSLLRMGLHSRRPVRVPMLTPVHRRKRQQWVSELDHGAMEEGDLV
;
A
#
# COMPACT_ATOMS: atom_id res chain seq x y z
N MET A 1 -23.63 6.10 -21.89
CA MET A 1 -22.33 6.48 -22.48
C MET A 1 -21.42 5.27 -22.52
N GLY A 2 -20.98 4.83 -23.70
CA GLY A 2 -20.15 3.63 -23.87
C GLY A 2 -18.76 3.78 -23.25
N LYS A 3 -18.24 2.71 -22.64
CA LYS A 3 -16.89 2.69 -22.08
C LYS A 3 -15.88 2.92 -23.21
N ARG A 4 -15.10 4.01 -23.14
CA ARG A 4 -13.97 4.26 -24.06
C ARG A 4 -12.81 3.37 -23.64
N VAL A 5 -12.79 2.15 -24.15
CA VAL A 5 -11.64 1.24 -24.03
C VAL A 5 -10.57 1.71 -25.01
N ASP A 6 -9.36 1.96 -24.51
CA ASP A 6 -8.24 2.26 -25.39
C ASP A 6 -7.86 1.00 -26.16
N LEU A 7 -7.50 1.19 -27.43
CA LEU A 7 -6.95 0.11 -28.25
C LEU A 7 -5.69 -0.46 -27.57
N ILE A 8 -5.54 -1.78 -27.60
CA ILE A 8 -4.31 -2.42 -27.15
C ILE A 8 -3.15 -1.99 -28.07
N GLU A 9 -1.93 -2.04 -27.55
CA GLU A 9 -0.75 -1.57 -28.26
C GLU A 9 -0.58 -2.24 -29.64
N PHE A 10 -0.88 -3.54 -29.71
CA PHE A 10 -0.88 -4.30 -30.97
C PHE A 10 -1.87 -3.74 -32.01
N ASP A 11 -3.12 -3.49 -31.61
CA ASP A 11 -4.20 -2.97 -32.45
C ASP A 11 -3.92 -1.56 -32.97
N LYS A 12 -3.33 -0.73 -32.12
CA LYS A 12 -2.84 0.58 -32.53
C LYS A 12 -1.68 0.46 -33.53
N GLY A 13 -0.77 -0.50 -33.35
CA GLY A 13 0.32 -0.78 -34.30
C GLY A 13 -0.21 -1.20 -35.68
N GLN A 14 -1.18 -2.12 -35.69
CA GLN A 14 -1.93 -2.52 -36.90
C GLN A 14 -2.61 -1.32 -37.57
N THR A 15 -3.23 -0.44 -36.77
CA THR A 15 -3.87 0.80 -37.25
C THR A 15 -2.87 1.73 -37.94
N VAL A 16 -1.72 2.00 -37.32
CA VAL A 16 -0.66 2.85 -37.89
C VAL A 16 -0.10 2.24 -39.17
N MET A 17 0.19 0.94 -39.16
CA MET A 17 0.75 0.23 -40.32
C MET A 17 -0.21 0.24 -41.52
N ALA A 18 -1.48 -0.15 -41.31
CA ALA A 18 -2.49 -0.17 -42.37
C ALA A 18 -2.72 1.23 -42.98
N ARG A 19 -2.70 2.28 -42.16
CA ARG A 19 -2.82 3.67 -42.63
C ARG A 19 -1.60 4.16 -43.39
N ARG A 20 -0.38 3.77 -42.99
CA ARG A 20 0.85 4.05 -43.76
C ARG A 20 0.88 3.33 -45.11
N LEU A 21 0.30 2.14 -45.18
CA LEU A 21 0.12 1.37 -46.42
C LEU A 21 -1.04 1.88 -47.30
N GLY A 22 -1.63 3.04 -46.99
CA GLY A 22 -2.69 3.66 -47.80
C GLY A 22 -4.06 3.00 -47.70
N GLN A 23 -4.28 2.07 -46.77
CA GLN A 23 -5.60 1.42 -46.62
C GLN A 23 -6.66 2.42 -46.13
N SER A 24 -7.91 2.23 -46.57
CA SER A 24 -9.03 3.07 -46.15
C SER A 24 -9.32 2.94 -44.64
N ILE A 25 -9.93 3.98 -44.05
CA ILE A 25 -10.31 3.99 -42.63
C ILE A 25 -11.26 2.82 -42.31
N SER A 26 -12.22 2.53 -43.20
CA SER A 26 -13.16 1.42 -43.02
C SER A 26 -12.48 0.06 -43.03
N LYS A 27 -11.52 -0.15 -43.95
CA LYS A 27 -10.76 -1.40 -44.03
C LYS A 27 -9.89 -1.62 -42.79
N THR A 28 -9.26 -0.55 -42.31
CA THR A 28 -8.46 -0.57 -41.07
C THR A 28 -9.33 -0.86 -39.84
N ALA A 29 -10.51 -0.23 -39.75
CA ALA A 29 -11.46 -0.42 -38.67
C ALA A 29 -11.99 -1.87 -38.62
N ALA A 30 -12.26 -2.47 -39.78
CA ALA A 30 -12.64 -3.88 -39.87
C ALA A 30 -11.51 -4.82 -39.46
N LEU A 31 -10.27 -4.54 -39.89
CA LEU A 31 -9.07 -5.31 -39.53
C LEU A 31 -8.83 -5.35 -38.02
N VAL A 32 -8.88 -4.18 -37.37
CA VAL A 32 -8.62 -4.00 -35.93
C VAL A 32 -9.89 -4.22 -35.09
N ARG A 33 -11.03 -4.50 -35.73
CA ARG A 33 -12.34 -4.70 -35.11
C ARG A 33 -12.75 -3.54 -34.18
N CYS A 34 -12.44 -2.31 -34.58
CA CYS A 34 -12.75 -1.11 -33.83
C CYS A 34 -13.61 -0.13 -34.62
N SER A 35 -14.10 0.94 -33.99
CA SER A 35 -14.86 1.96 -34.71
C SER A 35 -13.96 2.76 -35.67
N ARG A 36 -14.55 3.29 -36.76
CA ARG A 36 -13.85 4.21 -37.68
C ARG A 36 -13.31 5.45 -36.95
N SER A 37 -14.03 5.94 -35.94
CA SER A 37 -13.59 7.08 -35.11
C SER A 37 -12.37 6.74 -34.25
N ALA A 38 -12.25 5.50 -33.75
CA ALA A 38 -11.08 5.04 -33.02
C ALA A 38 -9.84 5.01 -33.91
N VAL A 39 -9.95 4.52 -35.15
CA VAL A 39 -8.88 4.55 -36.16
C VAL A 39 -8.38 5.96 -36.42
N VAL A 40 -9.30 6.90 -36.68
CA VAL A 40 -8.95 8.31 -36.96
C VAL A 40 -8.26 8.95 -35.75
N SER A 41 -8.86 8.82 -34.57
CA SER A 41 -8.33 9.38 -33.33
C SER A 41 -6.94 8.82 -32.99
N ASN A 42 -6.74 7.51 -33.15
CA ASN A 42 -5.46 6.88 -32.88
C ASN A 42 -4.38 7.31 -33.89
N TYR A 43 -4.70 7.30 -35.19
CA TYR A 43 -3.75 7.70 -36.23
C TYR A 43 -3.33 9.19 -36.13
N GLN A 44 -4.25 10.07 -35.72
CA GLN A 44 -3.94 11.49 -35.51
C GLN A 44 -3.08 11.74 -34.27
N LYS A 45 -3.21 10.90 -33.23
CA LYS A 45 -2.42 11.01 -31.99
C LYS A 45 -1.02 10.43 -32.11
N TRP A 46 -0.86 9.41 -32.96
CA TRP A 46 0.40 8.70 -33.17
C TRP A 46 1.64 9.60 -33.35
N PRO A 47 1.65 10.64 -34.21
CA PRO A 47 2.83 11.49 -34.38
C PRO A 47 3.22 12.29 -33.13
N LYS A 48 2.26 12.58 -32.25
CA LYS A 48 2.48 13.32 -31.00
C LYS A 48 2.93 12.40 -29.86
N GLU A 49 2.44 11.15 -29.85
CA GLU A 49 2.69 10.17 -28.79
C GLU A 49 3.96 9.35 -29.02
N GLY A 50 4.50 9.33 -30.25
CA GLY A 50 5.77 8.71 -30.62
C GLY A 50 5.70 7.18 -30.67
N ALA A 51 5.59 6.54 -29.51
CA ALA A 51 5.43 5.09 -29.37
C ALA A 51 3.96 4.72 -29.14
N VAL A 52 3.59 3.47 -29.42
CA VAL A 52 2.20 2.98 -29.43
C VAL A 52 1.67 2.74 -28.00
N VAL A 53 2.16 3.52 -27.03
CA VAL A 53 1.97 3.22 -25.61
C VAL A 53 0.58 3.71 -25.16
N ASN A 54 -0.05 2.93 -24.30
CA ASN A 54 -1.25 3.35 -23.59
C ASN A 54 -0.85 4.27 -22.42
N TRP A 55 -0.73 5.58 -22.69
CA TRP A 55 -0.35 6.61 -21.72
C TRP A 55 -1.22 6.65 -20.46
N ARG A 56 -2.40 6.02 -20.46
CA ARG A 56 -3.31 6.00 -19.30
C ARG A 56 -2.76 5.32 -18.06
N GLN A 57 -1.63 4.63 -18.14
CA GLN A 57 -0.97 4.11 -16.94
C GLN A 57 -0.52 5.27 -16.06
N GLY A 58 -1.14 5.40 -14.87
CA GLY A 58 -0.79 6.41 -13.88
C GLY A 58 -1.59 7.72 -13.94
N HIS A 59 -2.62 7.82 -14.78
CA HIS A 59 -3.54 8.98 -14.77
C HIS A 59 -4.55 8.86 -13.62
N GLY A 60 -4.08 9.05 -12.39
CA GLY A 60 -4.91 9.16 -11.19
C GLY A 60 -4.68 10.49 -10.49
N ARG A 61 -5.60 10.86 -9.59
CA ARG A 61 -5.38 12.00 -8.70
C ARG A 61 -4.11 11.73 -7.88
N PRO A 62 -3.16 12.69 -7.81
CA PRO A 62 -1.96 12.52 -7.00
C PRO A 62 -2.34 12.31 -5.53
N ARG A 63 -1.53 11.51 -4.82
CA ARG A 63 -1.74 11.20 -3.41
C ARG A 63 -1.69 12.47 -2.57
N LEU A 64 -2.50 12.50 -1.51
CA LEU A 64 -2.51 13.60 -0.55
C LEU A 64 -1.17 13.72 0.20
N ILE A 65 -0.62 12.57 0.61
CA ILE A 65 0.71 12.45 1.20
C ILE A 65 1.70 12.17 0.06
N ASP A 66 2.65 13.06 -0.11
CA ASP A 66 3.77 12.95 -1.06
C ASP A 66 4.97 12.22 -0.44
N ALA A 67 6.05 12.04 -1.20
CA ALA A 67 7.25 11.37 -0.72
C ALA A 67 7.93 12.09 0.46
N ARG A 68 7.73 13.41 0.62
CA ARG A 68 8.20 14.15 1.80
C ARG A 68 7.34 13.87 3.02
N GLY A 69 6.02 13.86 2.86
CA GLY A 69 5.05 13.48 3.88
C GLY A 69 5.28 12.07 4.39
N GLU A 70 5.50 11.09 3.50
CA GLU A 70 5.84 9.71 3.88
C GLU A 70 7.12 9.64 4.73
N ARG A 71 8.19 10.36 4.33
CA ARG A 71 9.43 10.42 5.12
C ARG A 71 9.22 11.02 6.51
N ARG A 72 8.38 12.04 6.63
CA ARG A 72 8.03 12.65 7.92
C ARG A 72 7.21 11.69 8.77
N LEU A 73 6.21 11.03 8.21
CA LEU A 73 5.39 10.02 8.86
C LEU A 73 6.25 8.88 9.42
N ALA A 74 7.20 8.37 8.64
CA ALA A 74 8.16 7.36 9.11
C ALA A 74 9.06 7.84 10.26
N ARG A 75 9.35 9.14 10.35
CA ARG A 75 10.16 9.71 11.44
C ARG A 75 9.36 9.78 12.75
N VAL A 76 8.10 10.23 12.66
CA VAL A 76 7.17 10.29 13.80
C VAL A 76 6.96 8.88 14.38
N VAL A 77 6.61 7.91 13.54
CA VAL A 77 6.41 6.51 13.96
C VAL A 77 7.66 5.89 14.58
N ARG A 78 8.85 6.20 14.05
CA ARG A 78 10.11 5.69 14.62
C ARG A 78 10.42 6.27 15.98
N SER A 79 10.03 7.53 16.22
CA SER A 79 10.27 8.25 17.47
C SER A 79 9.31 7.79 18.56
N ASN A 80 8.04 7.53 18.21
CA ASN A 80 7.04 7.00 19.13
C ASN A 80 6.37 5.74 18.57
N ARG A 81 7.01 4.58 18.76
CA ARG A 81 6.55 3.29 18.22
C ARG A 81 5.24 2.77 18.82
N GLN A 82 4.78 3.34 19.92
CA GLN A 82 3.53 2.98 20.61
C GLN A 82 2.39 3.97 20.33
N ALA A 83 2.65 5.05 19.59
CA ALA A 83 1.65 6.05 19.27
C ALA A 83 0.47 5.45 18.49
N THR A 84 -0.73 5.90 18.81
CA THR A 84 -1.93 5.59 18.02
C THR A 84 -1.94 6.39 16.73
N VAL A 85 -2.71 5.95 15.73
CA VAL A 85 -2.85 6.67 14.46
C VAL A 85 -3.37 8.10 14.69
N ALA A 86 -4.29 8.31 15.63
CA ALA A 86 -4.80 9.63 15.99
C ALA A 86 -3.70 10.56 16.53
N GLN A 87 -2.83 10.04 17.40
CA GLN A 87 -1.68 10.80 17.94
C GLN A 87 -0.67 11.14 16.84
N ILE A 88 -0.37 10.17 15.97
CA ILE A 88 0.51 10.39 14.80
C ILE A 88 -0.09 11.46 13.90
N ALA A 89 -1.40 11.42 13.65
CA ALA A 89 -2.09 12.40 12.81
C ALA A 89 -2.09 13.79 13.40
N GLN A 90 -2.27 13.92 14.71
CA GLN A 90 -2.15 15.21 15.39
C GLN A 90 -0.74 15.79 15.24
N GLU A 91 0.30 14.99 15.47
CA GLU A 91 1.69 15.43 15.35
C GLU A 91 2.06 15.78 13.90
N VAL A 92 1.59 14.98 12.94
CA VAL A 92 1.81 15.22 11.52
C VAL A 92 1.08 16.49 11.09
N ASN A 93 -0.16 16.67 11.51
CA ASN A 93 -0.93 17.85 11.17
C ASN A 93 -0.44 19.12 11.85
N ALA A 94 0.12 19.04 13.06
CA ALA A 94 0.64 20.21 13.79
C ALA A 94 1.73 20.98 13.00
N GLY A 95 2.52 20.28 12.17
CA GLY A 95 3.58 20.87 11.35
C GLY A 95 3.25 20.98 9.87
N SER A 96 1.99 20.78 9.46
CA SER A 96 1.56 20.79 8.06
C SER A 96 0.40 21.77 7.83
N ASP A 97 0.52 22.55 6.76
CA ASP A 97 -0.56 23.41 6.25
C ASP A 97 -1.71 22.55 5.67
N ARG A 98 -1.35 21.43 5.04
CA ARG A 98 -2.29 20.48 4.48
C ARG A 98 -2.63 19.42 5.51
N LYS A 99 -3.83 19.51 6.08
CA LYS A 99 -4.32 18.55 7.08
C LYS A 99 -4.69 17.23 6.42
N VAL A 100 -4.32 16.14 7.07
CA VAL A 100 -4.55 14.76 6.63
C VAL A 100 -5.45 14.06 7.64
N SER A 101 -6.45 13.32 7.17
CA SER A 101 -7.30 12.52 8.03
C SER A 101 -6.57 11.28 8.56
N GLU A 102 -6.96 10.81 9.74
CA GLU A 102 -6.43 9.57 10.33
C GLU A 102 -6.54 8.38 9.37
N TYR A 103 -7.65 8.29 8.63
CA TYR A 103 -7.87 7.27 7.61
C TYR A 103 -6.78 7.30 6.52
N THR A 104 -6.47 8.50 5.99
CA THR A 104 -5.46 8.65 4.94
C THR A 104 -4.07 8.31 5.46
N GLU A 105 -3.75 8.70 6.69
CA GLU A 105 -2.48 8.37 7.32
C GLU A 105 -2.34 6.87 7.57
N HIS A 106 -3.37 6.23 8.11
CA HIS A 106 -3.40 4.79 8.30
C HIS A 106 -3.11 4.02 7.00
N HIS A 107 -3.78 4.39 5.90
CA HIS A 107 -3.52 3.78 4.60
C HIS A 107 -2.11 4.08 4.06
N SER A 108 -1.56 5.26 4.36
CA SER A 108 -0.19 5.58 4.01
C SER A 108 0.82 4.74 4.80
N LEU A 109 0.58 4.51 6.08
CA LEU A 109 1.41 3.64 6.93
C LEU A 109 1.42 2.20 6.40
N LEU A 110 0.25 1.65 6.10
CA LEU A 110 0.14 0.30 5.54
C LEU A 110 0.87 0.16 4.20
N ARG A 111 0.73 1.15 3.30
CA ARG A 111 1.46 1.18 2.02
C ARG A 111 2.97 1.20 2.22
N MET A 112 3.44 1.88 3.26
CA MET A 112 4.86 1.92 3.63
C MET A 112 5.33 0.67 4.40
N GLY A 113 4.44 -0.31 4.63
CA GLY A 113 4.75 -1.54 5.38
C GLY A 113 4.77 -1.37 6.90
N LEU A 114 4.34 -0.23 7.43
CA LEU A 114 4.26 0.04 8.86
C LEU A 114 2.92 -0.47 9.41
N HIS A 115 3.00 -1.49 10.27
CA HIS A 115 1.85 -2.14 10.87
C HIS A 115 1.83 -1.92 12.38
N SER A 116 0.63 -1.91 12.97
CA SER A 116 0.48 -1.93 14.41
C SER A 116 1.10 -3.21 14.99
N ARG A 117 1.76 -3.09 16.14
CA ARG A 117 2.29 -4.24 16.87
C ARG A 117 1.35 -4.58 18.00
N ARG A 118 1.11 -5.88 18.22
CA ARG A 118 0.46 -6.36 19.44
C ARG A 118 1.50 -6.53 20.54
N PRO A 119 1.25 -6.03 21.77
CA PRO A 119 2.10 -6.35 22.91
C PRO A 119 2.17 -7.87 23.11
N VAL A 120 3.36 -8.37 23.46
CA VAL A 120 3.52 -9.78 23.84
C VAL A 120 2.77 -9.99 25.15
N ARG A 121 1.67 -10.76 25.14
CA ARG A 121 0.83 -10.99 26.34
C ARG A 121 1.55 -11.71 27.46
N VAL A 122 2.50 -12.58 27.12
CA VAL A 122 3.31 -13.34 28.08
C VAL A 122 4.78 -13.13 27.75
N PRO A 123 5.49 -12.27 28.50
CA PRO A 123 6.93 -12.13 28.36
C PRO A 123 7.60 -13.50 28.52
N MET A 124 8.61 -13.79 27.71
CA MET A 124 9.39 -15.01 27.91
C MET A 124 9.99 -15.03 29.31
N LEU A 125 9.76 -16.12 30.05
CA LEU A 125 10.35 -16.32 31.37
C LEU A 125 11.88 -16.45 31.21
N THR A 126 12.61 -15.48 31.77
CA THR A 126 14.07 -15.55 31.88
C THR A 126 14.49 -16.74 32.76
N PRO A 127 15.71 -17.27 32.61
CA PRO A 127 16.20 -18.37 33.46
C PRO A 127 16.17 -18.07 34.96
N VAL A 128 16.23 -16.79 35.35
CA VAL A 128 16.11 -16.34 36.74
C VAL A 128 14.67 -16.50 37.25
N HIS A 129 13.67 -16.08 36.46
CA HIS A 129 12.26 -16.24 36.84
C HIS A 129 11.87 -17.72 36.98
N ARG A 130 12.44 -18.59 36.13
CA ARG A 130 12.23 -20.04 36.22
C ARG A 130 12.78 -20.62 37.53
N ARG A 131 14.02 -20.27 37.89
CA ARG A 131 14.64 -20.71 39.16
C ARG A 131 13.88 -20.24 40.39
N LYS A 132 13.47 -18.97 40.43
CA LYS A 132 12.68 -18.44 41.57
C LYS A 132 11.34 -19.16 41.73
N ARG A 133 10.66 -19.49 40.63
CA ARG A 133 9.44 -20.31 40.69
C ARG A 133 9.70 -21.72 41.21
N GLN A 134 10.80 -22.35 40.77
CA GLN A 134 11.16 -23.69 41.24
C GLN A 134 11.49 -23.68 42.73
N GLN A 135 12.27 -22.70 43.20
CA GLN A 135 12.55 -22.51 44.62
C GLN A 135 11.26 -22.31 45.42
N TRP A 136 10.37 -21.43 44.97
CA TRP A 136 9.09 -21.21 45.63
C TRP A 136 8.21 -22.47 45.70
N VAL A 137 8.16 -23.27 44.63
CA VAL A 137 7.44 -24.56 44.64
C VAL A 137 8.10 -25.55 45.61
N SER A 138 9.43 -25.63 45.63
CA SER A 138 10.17 -26.49 46.55
C SER A 138 10.01 -26.08 48.02
N GLU A 139 9.95 -24.78 48.30
CA GLU A 139 9.70 -24.22 49.64
C GLU A 139 8.28 -24.51 50.13
N LEU A 140 7.27 -24.45 49.25
CA LEU A 140 5.90 -24.85 49.58
C LEU A 140 5.79 -26.35 49.89
N ASP A 141 6.51 -27.20 49.14
CA ASP A 141 6.53 -28.65 49.36
C ASP A 141 7.23 -29.01 50.69
N HIS A 142 8.28 -28.28 51.08
CA HIS A 142 8.95 -28.48 52.38
C HIS A 142 8.09 -27.97 53.55
N GLY A 143 7.41 -26.84 53.39
CA GLY A 143 6.49 -26.32 54.42
C GLY A 143 5.27 -27.22 54.67
N ALA A 144 4.77 -27.89 53.63
CA ALA A 144 3.66 -28.83 53.75
C ALA A 144 4.03 -30.15 54.48
N MET A 145 5.32 -30.51 54.57
CA MET A 145 5.78 -31.68 55.32
C MET A 145 6.01 -31.40 56.81
N GLU A 146 6.33 -30.15 57.19
CA GLU A 146 6.57 -29.77 58.60
C GLU A 146 5.26 -29.45 59.36
N GLU A 147 4.17 -29.10 58.66
CA GLU A 147 2.87 -28.79 59.26
C GLU A 147 1.97 -30.04 59.46
N GLY A 148 2.40 -31.21 58.96
CA GLY A 148 1.69 -32.49 59.09
C GLY A 148 2.05 -33.32 60.33
N ASP A 149 3.08 -32.94 61.08
CA ASP A 149 3.60 -33.69 62.24
C ASP A 149 3.22 -33.06 63.60
N LEU A 150 2.26 -32.13 63.63
CA LEU A 150 1.71 -31.53 64.85
C LEU A 150 0.18 -31.61 64.91
N VAL A 151 -0.41 -32.81 64.78
CA VAL A 151 -1.68 -33.22 65.43
C VAL A 151 -1.65 -34.71 65.74
#